data_AF-A0A366HT41-F1
#
_entry.id   AF-A0A366HT41-F1
#
_cell.length_a   1.000
_cell.length_b   1.000
_cell.length_c   1.000
_cell.angle_alpha   90.00
_cell.angle_beta   90.00
_cell.angle_gamma   90.00
#
_symmetry.space_group_name_H-M   'P 1'
#
loop_
_entity.id
_entity.type
_entity.pdbx_description
1 polymer ?
#
loop_
_entity_poly.entity_id
_entity_poly.type
_entity_poly.pdbx_seq_one_letter_code
_entity_poly.pdbx_strand_id
1 'polypeptide(L)'
;MLFLTYWFVIFAVAFYVLYWSIPVARVRVGLLLVACVVFHTHFAGPAGVVPVLLLGLITYLAARSQNKKACLAAIAVCAFALVFYKYSSFILTSALSPISPEMAKTVTEWVQEHLLPVAPPLAISFFVFEFVHYLYDVRKGTAPLKSPVEFGAFAVFWPSIVAGPIKRYEQFVPAMHEGARSVSQHDVAIGLIRVTIGLVKKYVADNLTAYITYSVSLYDTLPLATRWWIFIALGLRILLDFSGYSDMAIGFARMMGIALPENFRWPYLAANINEFWRRWHISLSTWSVTTSTSPSVETGSESLAGSSMGWLPLPSAVSGMAPRGTSCCGASTMGWDWPSAETTARCWGGRDACSPSGFHETGFLPGSSP
;
A
#
# COMPACT_ATOMS: atom_id res chain seq x y z
N MET A 1 -3.91 -9.78 -4.29
CA MET A 1 -5.27 -10.13 -4.76
C MET A 1 -5.22 -10.39 -6.23
N LEU A 2 -5.75 -11.50 -6.70
CA LEU A 2 -5.78 -11.79 -8.13
C LEU A 2 -7.22 -11.59 -8.61
N PHE A 3 -7.51 -10.43 -9.21
CA PHE A 3 -8.83 -10.09 -9.75
C PHE A 3 -9.22 -10.98 -10.94
N LEU A 4 -8.24 -11.71 -11.50
CA LEU A 4 -8.42 -12.63 -12.62
C LEU A 4 -8.73 -14.07 -12.16
N THR A 5 -8.88 -14.34 -10.87
CA THR A 5 -9.26 -15.69 -10.41
C THR A 5 -10.75 -15.95 -10.61
N TYR A 6 -11.10 -17.20 -10.90
CA TYR A 6 -12.49 -17.65 -10.97
C TYR A 6 -13.24 -17.34 -9.65
N TRP A 7 -12.56 -17.50 -8.50
CA TRP A 7 -13.14 -17.20 -7.20
C TRP A 7 -13.54 -15.73 -7.09
N PHE A 8 -12.67 -14.80 -7.49
CA PHE A 8 -12.96 -13.38 -7.46
C PHE A 8 -14.16 -13.01 -8.35
N VAL A 9 -14.19 -13.55 -9.57
CA VAL A 9 -15.29 -13.27 -10.51
C VAL A 9 -16.62 -13.78 -9.96
N ILE A 10 -16.65 -15.02 -9.46
CA ILE A 10 -17.85 -15.60 -8.85
C ILE A 10 -18.28 -14.78 -7.63
N PHE A 11 -17.34 -14.43 -6.75
CA PHE A 11 -17.61 -13.59 -5.58
C PHE A 11 -18.21 -12.24 -5.98
N ALA A 12 -17.60 -11.53 -6.93
CA ALA A 12 -18.05 -10.20 -7.35
C ALA A 12 -19.44 -10.28 -7.99
N VAL A 13 -19.67 -11.20 -8.92
CA VAL A 13 -20.98 -11.38 -9.57
C VAL A 13 -22.06 -11.75 -8.54
N ALA A 14 -21.79 -12.73 -7.68
CA ALA A 14 -22.72 -13.13 -6.63
C ALA A 14 -23.03 -11.96 -5.69
N PHE A 15 -22.01 -11.21 -5.27
CA PHE A 15 -22.15 -10.04 -4.43
C PHE A 15 -23.09 -8.99 -5.06
N TYR A 16 -22.86 -8.57 -6.31
CA TYR A 16 -23.71 -7.54 -6.94
C TYR A 16 -25.14 -8.02 -7.18
N VAL A 17 -25.33 -9.29 -7.56
CA VAL A 17 -26.67 -9.87 -7.74
C VAL A 17 -27.43 -9.90 -6.41
N LEU A 18 -26.78 -10.33 -5.33
CA LEU A 18 -27.38 -10.34 -3.99
C LEU A 18 -27.61 -8.91 -3.47
N TYR A 19 -26.66 -8.02 -3.67
CA TYR A 19 -26.72 -6.63 -3.20
C TYR A 19 -27.90 -5.88 -3.82
N TRP A 20 -28.09 -6.00 -5.13
CA TRP A 20 -29.16 -5.29 -5.84
C TRP A 20 -30.53 -5.98 -5.77
N SER A 21 -30.58 -7.30 -5.54
CA SER A 21 -31.86 -8.02 -5.35
C SER A 21 -32.54 -7.71 -4.01
N ILE A 22 -31.78 -7.29 -2.99
CA ILE A 22 -32.31 -6.87 -1.69
C ILE A 22 -32.88 -5.45 -1.81
N PRO A 23 -34.17 -5.18 -1.51
CA PRO A 23 -34.75 -3.84 -1.63
C PRO A 23 -34.44 -2.93 -0.43
N VAL A 24 -34.02 -3.49 0.71
CA VAL A 24 -33.83 -2.75 1.96
C VAL A 24 -32.38 -2.26 2.10
N ALA A 25 -32.17 -0.95 2.00
CA ALA A 25 -30.84 -0.32 2.05
C ALA A 25 -30.01 -0.69 3.30
N ARG A 26 -30.64 -0.80 4.48
CA ARG A 26 -29.94 -1.21 5.71
C ARG A 26 -29.37 -2.63 5.62
N VAL A 27 -30.11 -3.54 4.98
CA VAL A 27 -29.68 -4.92 4.76
C VAL A 27 -28.54 -4.98 3.74
N ARG A 28 -28.56 -4.10 2.71
CA ARG A 28 -27.44 -3.95 1.77
C ARG A 28 -26.13 -3.54 2.45
N VAL A 29 -26.18 -2.60 3.41
CA VAL A 29 -24.99 -2.21 4.20
C VAL A 29 -24.48 -3.38 5.05
N GLY A 30 -25.39 -4.16 5.66
CA GLY A 30 -25.03 -5.38 6.38
C GLY A 30 -24.38 -6.43 5.46
N LEU A 31 -24.95 -6.66 4.28
CA LEU A 31 -24.39 -7.55 3.27
C LEU A 31 -23.02 -7.08 2.79
N LEU A 32 -22.83 -5.77 2.59
CA LEU A 32 -21.53 -5.20 2.26
C LEU A 32 -20.48 -5.54 3.32
N LEU A 33 -20.79 -5.39 4.61
CA LEU A 33 -19.88 -5.79 5.68
C LEU A 33 -19.58 -7.30 5.63
N VAL A 34 -20.59 -8.14 5.43
CA VAL A 34 -20.39 -9.59 5.30
C VAL A 34 -19.47 -9.90 4.13
N ALA A 35 -19.68 -9.27 2.98
CA ALA A 35 -18.82 -9.41 1.81
C ALA A 35 -17.39 -8.96 2.09
N CYS A 36 -17.22 -7.85 2.81
CA CYS A 36 -15.92 -7.36 3.27
C CYS A 36 -15.18 -8.38 4.14
N VAL A 37 -15.86 -8.99 5.11
CA VAL A 37 -15.27 -10.00 5.99
C VAL A 37 -14.94 -11.28 5.22
N VAL A 38 -15.85 -11.79 4.38
CA VAL A 38 -15.61 -12.98 3.55
C VAL A 38 -14.42 -12.77 2.62
N PHE A 39 -14.34 -11.61 1.99
CA PHE A 39 -13.25 -11.27 1.08
C PHE A 39 -11.91 -11.16 1.83
N HIS A 40 -11.88 -10.45 2.95
CA HIS A 40 -10.68 -10.31 3.75
C HIS A 40 -10.20 -11.66 4.29
N THR A 41 -11.11 -12.50 4.79
CA THR A 41 -10.78 -13.83 5.31
C THR A 41 -10.24 -14.78 4.24
N HIS A 42 -10.81 -14.76 3.04
CA HIS A 42 -10.32 -15.58 1.93
C HIS A 42 -8.89 -15.22 1.51
N PHE A 43 -8.57 -13.92 1.42
CA PHE A 43 -7.27 -13.48 0.89
C PHE A 43 -6.17 -13.30 1.94
N ALA A 44 -6.51 -12.95 3.18
CA ALA A 44 -5.53 -12.72 4.25
C ALA A 44 -5.30 -13.97 5.14
N GLY A 45 -6.24 -14.93 5.14
CA GLY A 45 -6.22 -16.08 6.05
C GLY A 45 -6.32 -15.70 7.53
N PRO A 46 -6.39 -16.67 8.46
CA PRO A 46 -6.56 -16.38 9.88
C PRO A 46 -5.45 -15.51 10.47
N ALA A 47 -4.20 -15.79 10.11
CA ALA A 47 -3.03 -15.05 10.60
C ALA A 47 -2.98 -13.59 10.12
N GLY A 48 -3.58 -13.27 8.97
CA GLY A 48 -3.69 -11.90 8.48
C GLY A 48 -4.92 -11.16 9.00
N VAL A 49 -6.04 -11.86 9.18
CA VAL A 49 -7.31 -11.26 9.62
C VAL A 49 -7.27 -10.86 11.10
N VAL A 50 -6.75 -11.73 11.97
CA VAL A 50 -6.81 -11.51 13.43
C VAL A 50 -6.11 -10.20 13.83
N PRO A 51 -4.88 -9.90 13.39
CA PRO A 51 -4.22 -8.64 13.74
C PRO A 51 -5.00 -7.41 13.25
N VAL A 52 -5.57 -7.45 12.05
CA VAL A 52 -6.36 -6.34 11.50
C VAL A 52 -7.65 -6.13 12.28
N LEU A 53 -8.36 -7.20 12.66
CA LEU A 53 -9.55 -7.11 13.51
C LEU A 53 -9.23 -6.57 14.90
N LEU A 54 -8.14 -7.02 15.52
CA LEU A 54 -7.70 -6.52 16.83
C LEU A 54 -7.34 -5.03 16.76
N LEU A 55 -6.54 -4.62 15.76
CA LEU A 55 -6.22 -3.22 15.53
C LEU A 55 -7.47 -2.38 15.25
N GLY A 56 -8.40 -2.91 14.46
CA GLY A 56 -9.68 -2.27 14.17
C GLY A 56 -10.54 -2.09 15.43
N LEU A 57 -10.60 -3.11 16.29
CA LEU A 57 -11.33 -3.05 17.55
C LEU A 57 -10.71 -2.02 18.52
N ILE A 58 -9.39 -2.04 18.68
CA ILE A 58 -8.66 -1.06 19.50
C ILE A 58 -8.93 0.35 18.99
N THR A 59 -8.85 0.54 17.67
CA THR A 59 -9.11 1.81 16.98
C THR A 59 -10.55 2.29 17.24
N TYR A 60 -11.53 1.42 17.04
CA TYR A 60 -12.95 1.73 17.23
C TYR A 60 -13.24 2.12 18.69
N LEU A 61 -12.78 1.32 19.66
CA LEU A 61 -13.01 1.58 21.08
C LEU A 61 -12.30 2.87 21.56
N ALA A 62 -11.06 3.08 21.13
CA ALA A 62 -10.32 4.30 21.45
C ALA A 62 -11.03 5.54 20.89
N ALA A 63 -11.50 5.49 19.64
CA ALA A 63 -12.26 6.56 19.03
C ALA A 63 -13.60 6.81 19.75
N ARG A 64 -14.34 5.75 20.11
CA ARG A 64 -15.62 5.86 20.83
C ARG A 64 -15.48 6.45 22.23
N SER A 65 -14.32 6.27 22.87
CA SER A 65 -14.03 6.89 24.16
C SER A 65 -13.93 8.42 24.10
N GLN A 66 -13.67 8.98 22.90
CA GLN A 66 -13.34 10.39 22.66
C GLN A 66 -12.20 10.93 23.54
N ASN A 67 -11.44 10.04 24.19
CA ASN A 67 -10.32 10.40 25.05
C ASN A 67 -9.07 10.59 24.18
N LYS A 68 -8.52 11.80 24.20
CA LYS A 68 -7.31 12.16 23.42
C LYS A 68 -6.10 11.28 23.74
N LYS A 69 -5.96 10.82 24.99
CA LYS A 69 -4.88 9.91 25.42
C LYS A 69 -5.10 8.49 24.88
N ALA A 70 -6.34 7.99 24.92
CA ALA A 70 -6.69 6.69 24.36
C ALA A 70 -6.46 6.65 22.84
N CYS A 71 -6.84 7.73 22.13
CA CYS A 71 -6.57 7.85 20.68
C CYS A 71 -5.07 7.87 20.39
N LEU A 72 -4.27 8.60 21.18
CA LEU A 72 -2.81 8.61 21.02
C LEU A 72 -2.18 7.24 21.27
N ALA A 73 -2.63 6.54 22.32
CA ALA A 73 -2.17 5.19 22.62
C ALA A 73 -2.52 4.22 21.48
N ALA A 74 -3.73 4.30 20.92
CA ALA A 74 -4.13 3.48 19.78
C ALA A 74 -3.34 3.80 18.50
N ILE A 75 -2.99 5.07 18.26
CA ILE A 75 -2.06 5.46 17.17
C ILE A 75 -0.69 4.82 17.39
N ALA A 76 -0.16 4.86 18.60
CA ALA A 76 1.12 4.23 18.94
C ALA A 76 1.07 2.70 18.74
N VAL A 77 -0.05 2.04 19.09
CA VAL A 77 -0.26 0.61 18.84
C VAL A 77 -0.30 0.30 17.34
N CYS A 78 -0.98 1.13 16.52
CA CYS A 78 -1.01 0.95 15.07
C CYS A 78 0.39 1.10 14.45
N ALA A 79 1.13 2.13 14.87
CA ALA A 79 2.51 2.35 14.43
C ALA A 79 3.43 1.21 14.86
N PHE A 80 3.31 0.75 16.12
CA PHE A 80 4.06 -0.39 16.62
C PHE A 80 3.76 -1.66 15.83
N ALA A 81 2.48 -1.96 15.54
CA ALA A 81 2.12 -3.13 14.75
C ALA A 81 2.72 -3.06 13.34
N LEU A 82 2.72 -1.89 12.70
CA LEU A 82 3.39 -1.70 11.41
C LEU A 82 4.90 -1.99 11.50
N VAL A 83 5.59 -1.44 12.50
CA VAL A 83 7.01 -1.68 12.74
C VAL A 83 7.28 -3.16 13.02
N PHE A 84 6.49 -3.76 13.89
CA PHE A 84 6.62 -5.15 14.30
C PHE A 84 6.45 -6.12 13.13
N TYR A 85 5.35 -6.03 12.39
CA TYR A 85 5.08 -6.99 11.31
C TYR A 85 5.91 -6.77 10.05
N LYS A 86 6.31 -5.52 9.76
CA LYS A 86 6.98 -5.20 8.49
C LYS A 86 8.49 -5.04 8.63
N TYR A 87 8.97 -4.51 9.74
CA TYR A 87 10.35 -4.05 9.87
C TYR A 87 11.17 -4.78 10.93
N SER A 88 10.59 -5.70 11.72
CA SER A 88 11.33 -6.43 12.77
C SER A 88 12.59 -7.11 12.25
N SER A 89 12.49 -7.92 11.18
CA SER A 89 13.63 -8.67 10.66
C SER A 89 14.74 -7.76 10.14
N PHE A 90 14.37 -6.65 9.48
CA PHE A 90 15.32 -5.63 9.02
C PHE A 90 16.00 -4.91 10.19
N ILE A 91 15.23 -4.49 11.21
CA ILE A 91 15.75 -3.78 12.39
C ILE A 91 16.70 -4.67 13.17
N LEU A 92 16.30 -5.92 13.45
CA LEU A 92 17.12 -6.88 14.18
C LEU A 92 18.42 -7.20 13.45
N THR A 93 18.33 -7.51 12.15
CA THR A 93 19.52 -7.80 11.34
C THR A 93 20.46 -6.60 11.27
N SER A 94 19.93 -5.39 11.08
CA SER A 94 20.75 -4.18 10.96
C SER A 94 21.40 -3.77 12.29
N ALA A 95 20.71 -3.96 13.41
CA ALA A 95 21.22 -3.60 14.74
C ALA A 95 22.26 -4.61 15.25
N LEU A 96 22.08 -5.89 14.97
CA LEU A 96 22.91 -6.96 15.54
C LEU A 96 24.05 -7.41 14.62
N SER A 97 23.92 -7.29 13.29
CA SER A 97 24.96 -7.74 12.37
C SER A 97 26.34 -7.07 12.56
N PRO A 98 26.46 -5.80 12.99
CA PRO A 98 27.76 -5.20 13.29
C PRO A 98 28.40 -5.73 14.58
N ILE A 99 27.60 -6.30 15.49
CA ILE A 99 28.04 -6.82 16.79
C ILE A 99 28.44 -8.30 16.62
N SER A 100 27.53 -9.11 16.08
CA SER A 100 27.79 -10.52 15.76
C SER A 100 26.78 -11.03 14.72
N PRO A 101 27.24 -11.39 13.51
CA PRO A 101 26.38 -11.93 12.45
C PRO A 101 25.59 -13.18 12.87
N GLU A 102 26.21 -14.07 13.65
CA GLU A 102 25.58 -15.30 14.12
C GLU A 102 24.44 -15.03 15.10
N MET A 103 24.61 -14.05 16.00
CA MET A 103 23.56 -13.64 16.93
C MET A 103 22.43 -12.94 16.17
N ALA A 104 22.77 -12.10 15.19
CA ALA A 104 21.77 -11.44 14.34
C ALA A 104 20.88 -12.47 13.64
N LYS A 105 21.50 -13.51 13.07
CA LYS A 105 20.78 -14.63 12.45
C LYS A 105 19.90 -15.37 13.46
N THR A 106 20.48 -15.81 14.58
CA THR A 106 19.78 -16.61 15.60
C THR A 106 18.57 -15.88 16.18
N VAL A 107 18.73 -14.60 16.55
CA VAL A 107 17.63 -13.80 17.11
C VAL A 107 16.56 -13.52 16.06
N THR A 108 16.95 -13.19 14.82
CA THR A 108 16.01 -12.90 13.74
C THR A 108 15.20 -14.14 13.35
N GLU A 109 15.82 -15.31 13.25
CA GLU A 109 15.15 -16.58 12.99
C GLU A 109 14.19 -16.94 14.13
N TRP A 110 14.62 -16.81 15.39
CA TRP A 110 13.74 -17.06 16.54
C TRP A 110 12.49 -16.17 16.52
N VAL A 111 12.65 -14.87 16.27
CA VAL A 111 11.51 -13.92 16.16
C VAL A 111 10.61 -14.29 14.98
N GLN A 112 11.19 -14.63 13.83
CA GLN A 112 10.44 -15.00 12.63
C GLN A 112 9.62 -16.28 12.83
N GLU A 113 10.14 -17.26 13.58
CA GLU A 113 9.47 -18.53 13.84
C GLU A 113 8.41 -18.46 14.95
N HIS A 114 8.68 -17.70 16.01
CA HIS A 114 7.85 -17.73 17.24
C HIS A 114 6.88 -16.55 17.37
N LEU A 115 7.22 -15.38 16.81
CA LEU A 115 6.47 -14.14 17.03
C LEU A 115 5.81 -13.59 15.77
N LEU A 116 6.42 -13.82 14.60
CA LEU A 116 5.86 -13.38 13.32
C LEU A 116 5.04 -14.49 12.67
N PRO A 117 3.90 -14.14 12.06
CA PRO A 117 3.17 -15.09 11.23
C PRO A 117 4.01 -15.46 9.99
N VAL A 118 3.78 -16.67 9.47
CA VAL A 118 4.43 -17.20 8.26
C VAL A 118 4.36 -16.21 7.08
N ALA A 119 3.26 -15.46 6.97
CA ALA A 119 3.15 -14.32 6.08
C ALA A 119 2.66 -13.09 6.87
N PRO A 120 3.24 -11.91 6.65
CA PRO A 120 2.79 -10.69 7.30
C PRO A 120 1.32 -10.41 6.95
N PRO A 121 0.55 -9.77 7.86
CA PRO A 121 -0.85 -9.48 7.60
C PRO A 121 -1.00 -8.66 6.33
N LEU A 122 -1.78 -9.21 5.38
CA LEU A 122 -1.96 -8.60 4.08
C LEU A 122 -2.49 -7.18 4.22
N ALA A 123 -1.83 -6.23 3.55
CA ALA A 123 -2.17 -4.81 3.53
C ALA A 123 -2.13 -4.10 4.90
N ILE A 124 -1.37 -4.59 5.89
CA ILE A 124 -1.26 -3.96 7.21
C ILE A 124 -0.92 -2.45 7.16
N SER A 125 -0.04 -2.04 6.24
CA SER A 125 0.31 -0.62 6.08
C SER A 125 -0.89 0.24 5.71
N PHE A 126 -1.78 -0.28 4.87
CA PHE A 126 -2.97 0.44 4.43
C PHE A 126 -3.96 0.62 5.58
N PHE A 127 -4.24 -0.45 6.34
CA PHE A 127 -5.08 -0.38 7.54
C PHE A 127 -4.54 0.59 8.57
N VAL A 128 -3.22 0.56 8.81
CA VAL A 128 -2.58 1.48 9.77
C VAL A 128 -2.76 2.92 9.34
N PHE A 129 -2.63 3.25 8.04
CA PHE A 129 -2.89 4.62 7.56
C PHE A 129 -4.34 5.07 7.75
N GLU A 130 -5.32 4.20 7.45
CA GLU A 130 -6.74 4.51 7.68
C GLU A 130 -7.07 4.66 9.16
N PHE A 131 -6.54 3.79 10.02
CA PHE A 131 -6.79 3.83 11.47
C PHE A 131 -6.12 5.03 12.14
N VAL A 132 -4.88 5.34 11.78
CA VAL A 132 -4.18 6.53 12.29
C VAL A 132 -4.91 7.80 11.87
N HIS A 133 -5.35 7.90 10.61
CA HIS A 133 -6.13 9.04 10.13
C HIS A 133 -7.45 9.20 10.88
N TYR A 134 -8.20 8.10 11.04
CA TYR A 134 -9.45 8.10 11.79
C TYR A 134 -9.26 8.55 13.25
N LEU A 135 -8.27 7.98 13.96
CA LEU A 135 -7.97 8.35 15.36
C LEU A 135 -7.48 9.78 15.50
N TYR A 136 -6.71 10.26 14.52
CA TYR A 136 -6.21 11.63 14.50
C TYR A 136 -7.36 12.64 14.38
N ASP A 137 -8.31 12.41 13.47
CA ASP A 137 -9.46 13.30 13.29
C ASP A 137 -10.40 13.28 14.50
N VAL A 138 -10.65 12.10 15.09
CA VAL A 138 -11.43 12.00 16.34
C VAL A 138 -10.74 12.70 17.50
N ARG A 139 -9.42 12.58 17.63
CA ARG A 139 -8.63 13.30 18.65
C ARG A 139 -8.73 14.82 18.48
N LYS A 140 -8.90 15.31 17.25
CA LYS A 140 -9.10 16.73 16.94
C LYS A 140 -10.50 17.26 17.20
N GLY A 141 -11.46 16.38 17.47
CA GLY A 141 -12.84 16.75 17.80
C GLY A 141 -13.87 16.35 16.75
N THR A 142 -13.47 15.66 15.67
CA THR A 142 -14.44 15.07 14.74
C THR A 142 -15.22 13.95 15.43
N ALA A 143 -16.52 13.85 15.16
CA ALA A 143 -17.36 12.84 15.78
C ALA A 143 -16.97 11.42 15.30
N PRO A 144 -16.73 10.47 16.21
CA PRO A 144 -16.44 9.09 15.82
C PRO A 144 -17.68 8.40 15.24
N LEU A 145 -17.45 7.42 14.36
CA LEU A 145 -18.50 6.51 13.91
C LEU A 145 -19.10 5.77 15.10
N LYS A 146 -20.43 5.81 15.22
CA LYS A 146 -21.16 5.18 16.33
C LYS A 146 -21.53 3.73 16.03
N SER A 147 -21.66 3.38 14.75
CA SER A 147 -22.04 2.04 14.33
C SER A 147 -20.79 1.19 14.10
N PRO A 148 -20.64 0.03 14.79
CA PRO A 148 -19.56 -0.89 14.50
C PRO A 148 -19.66 -1.47 13.08
N VAL A 149 -20.87 -1.50 12.50
CA VAL A 149 -21.09 -1.94 11.12
C VAL A 149 -20.50 -0.95 10.12
N GLU A 150 -20.71 0.35 10.35
CA GLU A 150 -20.14 1.41 9.49
C GLU A 150 -18.62 1.44 9.59
N PHE A 151 -18.09 1.33 10.82
CA PHE A 151 -16.65 1.26 11.02
C PHE A 151 -16.05 0.02 10.36
N GLY A 152 -16.67 -1.15 10.51
CA GLY A 152 -16.22 -2.38 9.85
C GLY A 152 -16.25 -2.27 8.32
N ALA A 153 -17.35 -1.76 7.76
CA ALA A 153 -17.49 -1.61 6.31
C ALA A 153 -16.47 -0.62 5.74
N PHE A 154 -16.14 0.44 6.49
CA PHE A 154 -15.05 1.35 6.18
C PHE A 154 -13.69 0.66 6.28
N ALA A 155 -13.37 0.05 7.41
CA ALA A 155 -12.06 -0.53 7.69
C ALA A 155 -11.67 -1.62 6.68
N VAL A 156 -12.56 -2.57 6.40
CA VAL A 156 -12.26 -3.74 5.55
C VAL A 156 -12.98 -3.67 4.20
N PHE A 157 -13.19 -2.48 3.64
CA PHE A 157 -13.92 -2.28 2.38
C PHE A 157 -13.31 -3.08 1.22
N TRP A 158 -13.98 -4.16 0.81
CA TRP A 158 -13.42 -5.16 -0.11
C TRP A 158 -12.90 -4.59 -1.44
N PRO A 159 -13.53 -3.59 -2.09
CA PRO A 159 -13.01 -3.05 -3.34
C PRO A 159 -11.64 -2.40 -3.18
N SER A 160 -11.33 -1.81 -2.02
CA SER A 160 -10.10 -1.03 -1.82
C SER A 160 -9.08 -1.66 -0.87
N ILE A 161 -9.39 -2.80 -0.24
CA ILE A 161 -8.67 -3.32 0.92
C ILE A 161 -7.19 -3.68 0.70
N VAL A 162 -6.78 -4.08 -0.51
CA VAL A 162 -5.38 -4.49 -0.78
C VAL A 162 -4.52 -3.39 -1.38
N ALA A 163 -5.07 -2.63 -2.33
CA ALA A 163 -4.33 -1.63 -3.10
C ALA A 163 -5.25 -0.59 -3.73
N GLY A 164 -6.42 -0.34 -3.15
CA GLY A 164 -7.31 0.71 -3.63
C GLY A 164 -6.91 2.09 -3.10
N PRO A 165 -7.64 3.14 -3.50
CA PRO A 165 -7.43 4.48 -2.97
C PRO A 165 -7.68 4.54 -1.46
N ILE A 166 -6.82 5.28 -0.73
CA ILE A 166 -6.99 5.58 0.69
C ILE A 166 -8.21 6.50 0.83
N LYS A 167 -9.23 6.02 1.53
CA LYS A 167 -10.54 6.69 1.65
C LYS A 167 -10.68 7.38 3.01
N ARG A 168 -11.43 8.47 3.03
CA ARG A 168 -11.80 9.21 4.25
C ARG A 168 -13.20 8.78 4.70
N TYR A 169 -13.36 8.47 5.98
CA TYR A 169 -14.63 7.94 6.50
C TYR A 169 -15.76 8.97 6.41
N GLU A 170 -15.46 10.27 6.49
CA GLU A 170 -16.42 11.36 6.39
C GLU A 170 -17.09 11.44 5.01
N GLN A 171 -16.39 11.01 3.97
CA GLN A 171 -16.92 10.94 2.61
C GLN A 171 -17.51 9.56 2.32
N PHE A 172 -16.84 8.51 2.79
CA PHE A 172 -17.21 7.12 2.51
C PHE A 172 -18.54 6.73 3.15
N VAL A 173 -18.77 7.05 4.43
CA VAL A 173 -19.96 6.56 5.14
C VAL A 173 -21.26 7.18 4.60
N PRO A 174 -21.35 8.50 4.35
CA PRO A 174 -22.52 9.07 3.67
C PRO A 174 -22.75 8.46 2.29
N ALA A 175 -21.69 8.35 1.47
CA ALA A 175 -21.79 7.76 0.12
C ALA A 175 -22.24 6.29 0.14
N MET A 176 -21.80 5.52 1.14
CA MET A 176 -22.25 4.14 1.34
C MET A 176 -23.75 4.06 1.63
N HIS A 177 -24.27 4.95 2.49
CA HIS A 177 -25.70 4.98 2.81
C HIS A 177 -26.56 5.49 1.66
N GLU A 178 -26.10 6.52 0.94
CA GLU A 178 -26.78 7.06 -0.23
C GLU A 178 -26.80 6.06 -1.38
N GLY A 179 -25.64 5.48 -1.72
CA GLY A 179 -25.49 4.47 -2.76
C GLY A 179 -26.27 3.19 -2.48
N ALA A 180 -26.37 2.78 -1.20
CA ALA A 180 -27.20 1.65 -0.80
C ALA A 180 -28.70 1.89 -1.03
N ARG A 181 -29.17 3.14 -1.13
CA ARG A 181 -30.59 3.43 -1.47
C ARG A 181 -30.81 3.30 -2.97
N SER A 182 -29.96 3.92 -3.75
CA SER A 182 -30.09 3.96 -5.21
C SER A 182 -28.75 4.27 -5.87
N VAL A 183 -28.52 3.67 -7.03
CA VAL A 183 -27.43 4.03 -7.94
C VAL A 183 -28.01 4.39 -9.30
N SER A 184 -27.40 5.35 -9.99
CA SER A 184 -27.82 5.67 -11.36
C SER A 184 -27.32 4.61 -12.34
N GLN A 185 -28.05 4.37 -13.43
CA GLN A 185 -27.56 3.50 -14.52
C GLN A 185 -26.24 4.02 -15.11
N HIS A 186 -26.07 5.34 -15.11
CA HIS A 186 -24.84 5.99 -15.54
C HIS A 186 -23.65 5.58 -14.65
N ASP A 187 -23.80 5.59 -13.33
CA ASP A 187 -22.74 5.19 -12.40
C ASP A 187 -22.37 3.71 -12.54
N VAL A 188 -23.36 2.84 -12.79
CA VAL A 188 -23.11 1.42 -13.06
C VAL A 188 -22.31 1.25 -14.36
N ALA A 189 -22.71 1.94 -15.43
CA ALA A 189 -22.01 1.88 -16.71
C ALA A 189 -20.57 2.39 -16.61
N ILE A 190 -20.35 3.54 -15.97
CA ILE A 190 -19.01 4.08 -15.71
C ILE A 190 -18.18 3.13 -14.86
N GLY A 191 -18.79 2.53 -13.82
CA GLY A 191 -18.15 1.54 -12.97
C GLY A 191 -17.68 0.31 -13.75
N LEU A 192 -18.54 -0.25 -14.60
CA LEU A 192 -18.20 -1.38 -15.48
C LEU A 192 -17.06 -1.04 -16.45
N ILE A 193 -17.14 0.11 -17.13
CA ILE A 193 -16.07 0.58 -18.03
C ILE A 193 -14.75 0.66 -17.27
N ARG A 194 -14.76 1.22 -16.05
CA ARG A 194 -13.55 1.37 -15.24
C ARG A 194 -12.99 0.03 -14.79
N VAL A 195 -13.83 -0.93 -14.40
CA VAL A 195 -13.41 -2.30 -14.10
C VAL A 195 -12.77 -2.95 -15.33
N THR A 196 -13.38 -2.83 -16.51
CA THR A 196 -12.83 -3.39 -17.75
C THR A 196 -11.47 -2.78 -18.11
N ILE A 197 -11.32 -1.46 -18.00
CA ILE A 197 -10.03 -0.78 -18.20
C ILE A 197 -8.99 -1.32 -17.22
N GLY A 198 -9.35 -1.45 -15.94
CA GLY A 198 -8.46 -1.97 -14.91
C GLY A 198 -8.03 -3.42 -15.18
N LEU A 199 -8.94 -4.28 -15.65
CA LEU A 199 -8.64 -5.66 -16.06
C LEU A 199 -7.66 -5.71 -17.23
N VAL A 200 -7.86 -4.88 -18.26
CA VAL A 200 -6.93 -4.80 -19.41
C VAL A 200 -5.54 -4.38 -18.95
N LYS A 201 -5.44 -3.32 -18.12
CA LYS A 201 -4.16 -2.87 -17.56
C LYS A 201 -3.48 -3.98 -16.77
N LYS A 202 -4.23 -4.70 -15.94
CA LYS A 202 -3.72 -5.79 -15.12
C LYS A 202 -3.20 -6.96 -15.98
N TYR A 203 -3.95 -7.34 -17.01
CA TYR A 203 -3.52 -8.35 -17.96
C TYR A 203 -2.19 -7.99 -18.65
N VAL A 204 -2.04 -6.73 -19.09
CA VAL A 204 -0.78 -6.25 -19.69
C VAL A 204 0.36 -6.30 -18.66
N ALA A 205 0.10 -5.89 -17.42
CA ALA A 205 1.10 -5.93 -16.35
C ALA A 205 1.55 -7.36 -15.99
N ASP A 206 0.65 -8.35 -16.07
CA ASP A 206 0.99 -9.75 -15.82
C ASP A 206 1.87 -10.32 -16.94
N ASN A 207 1.59 -9.97 -18.21
CA ASN A 207 2.46 -10.32 -19.34
C ASN A 207 3.85 -9.67 -19.22
N LEU A 208 3.91 -8.38 -18.82
CA LEU A 208 5.18 -7.72 -18.53
C LEU A 208 5.92 -8.39 -17.37
N THR A 209 5.20 -8.84 -16.34
CA THR A 209 5.80 -9.58 -15.22
C THR A 209 6.45 -10.87 -15.71
N ALA A 210 5.75 -11.68 -16.51
CA ALA A 210 6.30 -12.91 -17.08
C ALA A 210 7.56 -12.63 -17.93
N TYR A 211 7.52 -11.60 -18.78
CA TYR A 211 8.67 -11.19 -19.58
C TYR A 211 9.87 -10.76 -18.72
N ILE A 212 9.65 -9.93 -17.71
CA ILE A 212 10.69 -9.45 -16.80
C ILE A 212 11.30 -10.62 -16.02
N THR A 213 10.47 -11.47 -15.42
CA THR A 213 10.93 -12.64 -14.66
C THR A 213 11.80 -13.57 -15.51
N TYR A 214 11.38 -13.83 -16.75
CA TYR A 214 12.20 -14.62 -17.68
C TYR A 214 13.52 -13.91 -18.02
N SER A 215 13.49 -12.61 -18.24
CA SER A 215 14.67 -11.86 -18.71
C SER A 215 15.72 -11.62 -17.62
N VAL A 216 15.30 -11.53 -16.35
CA VAL A 216 16.20 -11.28 -15.21
C VAL A 216 17.21 -12.42 -15.00
N SER A 217 16.84 -13.67 -15.23
CA SER A 217 17.77 -14.81 -15.10
C SER A 217 18.89 -14.80 -16.14
N LEU A 218 18.72 -14.06 -17.23
CA LEU A 218 19.67 -13.94 -18.34
C LEU A 218 20.36 -12.56 -18.35
N TYR A 219 20.07 -11.67 -17.39
CA TYR A 219 20.36 -10.24 -17.48
C TYR A 219 21.81 -9.91 -17.87
N ASP A 220 22.79 -10.64 -17.30
CA ASP A 220 24.21 -10.42 -17.52
C ASP A 220 24.69 -10.79 -18.94
N THR A 221 23.94 -11.63 -19.66
CA THR A 221 24.24 -12.01 -21.05
C THR A 221 23.45 -11.21 -22.08
N LEU A 222 22.47 -10.41 -21.64
CA LEU A 222 21.62 -9.64 -22.55
C LEU A 222 22.32 -8.39 -23.11
N PRO A 223 22.05 -8.02 -24.38
CA PRO A 223 22.50 -6.75 -24.96
C PRO A 223 22.00 -5.54 -24.17
N LEU A 224 22.75 -4.43 -24.21
CA LEU A 224 22.40 -3.18 -23.52
C LEU A 224 20.99 -2.67 -23.88
N ALA A 225 20.61 -2.76 -25.15
CA ALA A 225 19.28 -2.36 -25.61
C ALA A 225 18.16 -3.15 -24.91
N THR A 226 18.34 -4.47 -24.73
CA THR A 226 17.38 -5.32 -24.03
C THR A 226 17.30 -4.99 -22.54
N ARG A 227 18.43 -4.65 -21.90
CA ARG A 227 18.43 -4.21 -20.50
C ARG A 227 17.64 -2.92 -20.29
N TRP A 228 17.77 -1.95 -21.20
CA TRP A 228 16.94 -0.74 -21.20
C TRP A 228 15.46 -1.05 -21.43
N TRP A 229 15.15 -2.00 -22.31
CA TRP A 229 13.77 -2.44 -22.51
C TRP A 229 13.18 -3.07 -21.24
N ILE A 230 13.94 -3.90 -20.52
CA ILE A 230 13.53 -4.46 -19.22
C ILE A 230 13.25 -3.35 -18.21
N PHE A 231 14.08 -2.29 -18.17
CA PHE A 231 13.85 -1.15 -17.29
C PHE A 231 12.54 -0.41 -17.60
N ILE A 232 12.26 -0.14 -18.89
CA ILE A 232 11.00 0.48 -19.32
C ILE A 232 9.80 -0.44 -19.00
N ALA A 233 9.94 -1.74 -19.30
CA ALA A 233 8.92 -2.75 -19.00
C ALA A 233 8.62 -2.80 -17.50
N LEU A 234 9.64 -2.67 -16.63
CA LEU A 234 9.47 -2.62 -15.19
C LEU A 234 8.67 -1.38 -14.77
N GLY A 235 8.98 -0.20 -15.29
CA GLY A 235 8.20 1.02 -15.03
C GLY A 235 6.72 0.87 -15.45
N LEU A 236 6.50 0.42 -16.68
CA LEU A 236 5.14 0.17 -17.20
C LEU A 236 4.40 -0.89 -16.38
N ARG A 237 5.05 -1.99 -16.01
CA ARG A 237 4.48 -3.03 -15.15
C ARG A 237 3.96 -2.42 -13.85
N ILE A 238 4.78 -1.64 -13.16
CA ILE A 238 4.40 -1.05 -11.87
C ILE A 238 3.22 -0.10 -12.02
N LEU A 239 3.23 0.78 -13.04
CA LEU A 239 2.11 1.69 -13.30
C LEU A 239 0.83 0.94 -13.64
N LEU A 240 0.89 0.01 -14.59
CA LEU A 240 -0.29 -0.70 -15.10
C LEU A 240 -0.87 -1.65 -14.06
N ASP A 241 -0.02 -2.32 -13.27
CA ASP A 241 -0.46 -3.18 -12.18
C ASP A 241 -1.23 -2.34 -11.16
N PHE A 242 -0.60 -1.28 -10.64
CA PHE A 242 -1.18 -0.51 -9.55
C PHE A 242 -2.37 0.36 -9.99
N SER A 243 -2.28 1.01 -11.15
CA SER A 243 -3.41 1.76 -11.69
C SER A 243 -4.55 0.85 -12.14
N GLY A 244 -4.27 -0.38 -12.60
CA GLY A 244 -5.28 -1.38 -12.89
C GLY A 244 -6.08 -1.78 -11.64
N TYR A 245 -5.40 -2.04 -10.52
CA TYR A 245 -6.05 -2.27 -9.23
C TYR A 245 -6.92 -1.09 -8.78
N SER A 246 -6.37 0.13 -8.89
CA SER A 246 -7.09 1.34 -8.49
C SER A 246 -8.35 1.55 -9.34
N ASP A 247 -8.28 1.30 -10.65
CA ASP A 247 -9.41 1.42 -11.56
C ASP A 247 -10.51 0.41 -11.24
N MET A 248 -10.14 -0.85 -10.98
CA MET A 248 -11.11 -1.87 -10.55
C MET A 248 -11.75 -1.48 -9.21
N ALA A 249 -10.96 -1.04 -8.22
CA ALA A 249 -11.46 -0.59 -6.92
C ALA A 249 -12.48 0.55 -7.06
N ILE A 250 -12.14 1.58 -7.84
CA ILE A 250 -13.01 2.73 -8.12
C ILE A 250 -14.27 2.27 -8.86
N GLY A 251 -14.13 1.40 -9.87
CA GLY A 251 -15.25 0.91 -10.65
C GLY A 251 -16.24 0.08 -9.83
N PHE A 252 -15.75 -0.86 -9.03
CA PHE A 252 -16.58 -1.64 -8.10
C PHE A 252 -17.29 -0.74 -7.08
N ALA A 253 -16.57 0.19 -6.46
CA ALA A 253 -17.20 1.15 -5.55
C ALA A 253 -18.29 1.99 -6.24
N ARG A 254 -18.03 2.46 -7.46
CA ARG A 254 -18.97 3.30 -8.23
C ARG A 254 -20.26 2.56 -8.58
N MET A 255 -20.18 1.26 -8.87
CA MET A 255 -21.36 0.41 -9.09
C MET A 255 -22.23 0.25 -7.83
N MET A 256 -21.76 0.62 -6.64
CA MET A 256 -22.54 0.71 -5.39
C MET A 256 -22.93 2.16 -5.04
N GLY A 257 -22.66 3.13 -5.92
CA GLY A 257 -22.86 4.56 -5.63
C GLY A 257 -21.78 5.17 -4.72
N ILE A 258 -20.68 4.47 -4.44
CA ILE A 258 -19.61 4.94 -3.57
C ILE A 258 -18.50 5.57 -4.43
N ALA A 259 -18.27 6.87 -4.27
CA ALA A 259 -17.20 7.58 -4.95
C ALA A 259 -15.88 7.43 -4.18
N LEU A 260 -14.90 6.74 -4.76
CA LEU A 260 -13.52 6.69 -4.25
C LEU A 260 -12.65 7.77 -4.92
N PRO A 261 -11.61 8.27 -4.24
CA PRO A 261 -10.68 9.22 -4.83
C PRO A 261 -9.84 8.58 -5.93
N GLU A 262 -9.40 9.39 -6.90
CA GLU A 262 -8.46 8.95 -7.94
C GLU A 262 -7.07 8.73 -7.36
N ASN A 263 -6.38 7.70 -7.85
CA ASN A 263 -4.99 7.41 -7.49
C ASN A 263 -3.97 7.79 -8.56
N PHE A 264 -4.37 7.78 -9.83
CA PHE A 264 -3.46 8.00 -10.95
C PHE A 264 -4.03 8.98 -11.96
N ARG A 265 -3.19 9.90 -12.43
CA ARG A 265 -3.56 10.87 -13.46
C ARG A 265 -2.39 11.11 -14.42
N TRP A 266 -2.17 10.18 -15.35
CA TRP A 266 -1.10 10.27 -16.36
C TRP A 266 0.27 10.68 -15.77
N PRO A 267 0.80 9.94 -14.79
CA PRO A 267 1.99 10.36 -14.05
C PRO A 267 3.25 10.44 -14.93
N TYR A 268 3.42 9.55 -15.90
CA TYR A 268 4.59 9.58 -16.81
C TYR A 268 4.52 10.68 -17.87
N LEU A 269 3.41 11.43 -17.94
CA LEU A 269 3.29 12.65 -18.74
C LEU A 269 3.47 13.92 -17.90
N ALA A 270 4.04 13.81 -16.70
CA ALA A 270 4.37 14.97 -15.87
C ALA A 270 5.58 15.72 -16.44
N ALA A 271 5.53 17.05 -16.42
CA ALA A 271 6.62 17.90 -16.91
C ALA A 271 7.80 17.97 -15.92
N ASN A 272 7.57 17.66 -14.64
CA ASN A 272 8.58 17.65 -13.60
C ASN A 272 8.20 16.72 -12.43
N ILE A 273 9.15 16.52 -11.49
CA ILE A 273 8.99 15.60 -10.36
C ILE A 273 7.88 16.02 -9.37
N ASN A 274 7.66 17.32 -9.19
CA ASN A 274 6.58 17.79 -8.31
C ASN A 274 5.21 17.42 -8.90
N GLU A 275 5.04 17.67 -10.19
CA GLU A 275 3.84 17.28 -10.91
C GLU A 275 3.64 15.76 -10.94
N PHE A 276 4.71 14.97 -11.07
CA PHE A 276 4.64 13.51 -10.98
C PHE A 276 3.98 13.05 -9.68
N TRP A 277 4.41 13.56 -8.52
CA TRP A 277 3.84 13.18 -7.21
C TRP A 277 2.40 13.67 -6.98
N ARG A 278 1.97 14.70 -7.71
CA ARG A 278 0.56 15.14 -7.74
C ARG A 278 -0.31 14.28 -8.66
N ARG A 279 0.28 13.40 -9.46
CA ARG A 279 -0.37 12.52 -10.44
C ARG A 279 -0.21 11.03 -10.14
N TRP A 280 0.75 10.67 -9.29
CA TRP A 280 1.05 9.31 -8.84
C TRP A 280 0.56 9.08 -7.42
N HIS A 281 -0.18 8.00 -7.20
CA HIS A 281 -0.71 7.59 -5.90
C HIS A 281 -1.32 8.74 -5.07
N ILE A 282 -2.21 9.50 -5.73
CA ILE A 282 -2.75 10.79 -5.27
C ILE A 282 -3.42 10.67 -3.88
N SER A 283 -4.11 9.57 -3.56
CA SER A 283 -4.75 9.42 -2.25
C SER A 283 -3.71 9.40 -1.11
N LEU A 284 -2.56 8.75 -1.32
CA LEU A 284 -1.47 8.71 -0.35
C LEU A 284 -0.80 10.07 -0.23
N SER A 285 -0.46 10.71 -1.35
CA SER A 285 0.14 12.06 -1.34
C SER A 285 -0.76 13.04 -0.58
N THR A 286 -2.08 12.99 -0.83
CA THR A 286 -3.06 13.83 -0.14
C THR A 286 -3.15 13.50 1.35
N TRP A 287 -3.19 12.21 1.71
CA TRP A 287 -3.21 11.75 3.10
C TRP A 287 -1.99 12.27 3.88
N SER A 288 -0.79 12.16 3.31
CA SER A 288 0.46 12.59 3.94
C SER A 288 0.48 14.10 4.19
N VAL A 289 0.05 14.89 3.20
CA VAL A 289 -0.01 16.35 3.32
C VAL A 289 -1.03 16.74 4.39
N THR A 290 -2.28 16.32 4.27
CA THR A 290 -3.34 16.77 5.20
C THR A 290 -3.08 16.36 6.65
N THR A 291 -2.49 15.18 6.87
CA THR A 291 -2.14 14.71 8.22
C THR A 291 -0.97 15.51 8.81
N SER A 292 -0.05 16.00 7.97
CA SER A 292 1.14 16.74 8.40
C SER A 292 0.93 18.26 8.49
N THR A 293 0.10 18.86 7.64
CA THR A 293 0.01 20.32 7.45
C THR A 293 -1.30 20.94 7.92
N SER A 294 -2.10 20.25 8.72
CA SER A 294 -3.40 20.79 9.12
C SER A 294 -3.24 22.09 9.94
N PRO A 295 -3.94 23.19 9.57
CA PRO A 295 -4.05 24.35 10.43
C PRO A 295 -4.82 23.96 11.69
N SER A 296 -4.41 24.51 12.83
CA SER A 296 -5.29 24.65 13.99
C SER A 296 -6.60 25.26 13.50
N VAL A 297 -7.73 24.69 13.92
CA VAL A 297 -9.06 25.24 13.69
C VAL A 297 -9.07 26.65 14.29
N GLU A 298 -8.86 27.67 13.46
CA GLU A 298 -9.10 29.06 13.83
C GLU A 298 -10.59 29.33 13.70
N THR A 299 -11.25 29.34 14.84
CA THR A 299 -12.48 30.09 15.04
C THR A 299 -12.15 31.57 15.03
N GLY A 300 -12.62 32.33 14.03
CA GLY A 300 -12.76 33.78 14.12
C GLY A 300 -12.26 34.60 12.94
N SER A 301 -13.22 35.21 12.23
CA SER A 301 -13.19 36.50 11.50
C SER A 301 -12.02 36.85 10.55
N GLU A 302 -12.41 37.11 9.29
CA GLU A 302 -11.88 38.10 8.33
C GLU A 302 -10.46 38.70 8.53
N SER A 303 -9.56 38.51 7.56
CA SER A 303 -9.07 39.59 6.67
C SER A 303 -8.05 39.07 5.65
N LEU A 304 -8.09 39.65 4.45
CA LEU A 304 -7.09 39.51 3.40
C LEU A 304 -5.84 40.33 3.75
N ALA A 305 -4.65 39.73 3.74
CA ALA A 305 -3.41 40.41 3.35
C ALA A 305 -2.28 39.38 3.15
N GLY A 306 -1.53 39.52 2.06
CA GLY A 306 -0.45 38.63 1.71
C GLY A 306 0.68 38.59 2.73
N SER A 307 1.26 37.42 2.91
CA SER A 307 2.66 37.29 3.28
C SER A 307 3.21 35.97 2.73
N SER A 308 4.25 36.11 1.91
CA SER A 308 5.13 35.03 1.52
C SER A 308 5.81 34.46 2.78
N MET A 309 5.47 33.24 3.18
CA MET A 309 6.18 32.53 4.25
C MET A 309 6.99 31.38 3.67
N GLY A 310 8.30 31.49 3.89
CA GLY A 310 9.33 30.57 3.40
C GLY A 310 9.13 29.15 3.91
N TRP A 311 9.38 28.21 3.01
CA TRP A 311 9.52 26.80 3.29
C TRP A 311 10.71 26.57 4.23
N LEU A 312 10.44 26.26 5.50
CA LEU A 312 11.44 25.60 6.35
C LEU A 312 11.45 24.11 5.99
N PRO A 313 12.57 23.55 5.52
CA PRO A 313 12.67 22.11 5.31
C PRO A 313 12.68 21.40 6.67
N LEU A 314 11.71 20.52 6.90
CA LEU A 314 11.77 19.56 8.01
C LEU A 314 13.00 18.65 7.81
N PRO A 315 13.69 18.22 8.88
CA PRO A 315 14.90 17.41 8.75
C PRO A 315 14.54 16.04 8.15
N SER A 316 15.23 15.68 7.09
CA SER A 316 15.25 14.38 6.40
C SER A 316 15.86 13.24 7.24
N ALA A 317 15.56 13.19 8.53
CA ALA A 317 16.26 12.32 9.50
C ALA A 317 15.62 10.94 9.73
N VAL A 318 14.60 10.53 8.97
CA VAL A 318 13.98 9.18 9.12
C VAL A 318 14.08 8.33 7.85
N SER A 319 14.71 8.83 6.78
CA SER A 319 14.75 8.12 5.48
C SER A 319 16.17 7.83 4.93
N GLY A 320 17.22 7.96 5.74
CA GLY A 320 18.60 7.86 5.23
C GLY A 320 19.56 7.15 6.16
N MET A 321 19.59 5.83 6.12
CA MET A 321 20.75 5.03 6.55
C MET A 321 20.74 3.71 5.77
N ALA A 322 21.36 3.73 4.58
CA ALA A 322 21.66 2.53 3.82
C ALA A 322 23.09 2.04 4.19
N PRO A 323 23.29 0.76 4.54
CA PRO A 323 24.62 0.20 4.73
C PRO A 323 25.33 0.04 3.38
N ARG A 324 26.66 0.23 3.39
CA ARG A 324 27.51 -0.10 2.25
C ARG A 324 27.58 -1.61 2.10
N GLY A 325 27.14 -2.12 0.95
CA GLY A 325 27.46 -3.46 0.46
C GLY A 325 26.54 -4.58 0.96
N THR A 326 25.44 -4.83 0.22
CA THR A 326 24.84 -6.16 0.10
C THR A 326 24.10 -6.27 -1.24
N SER A 327 24.13 -7.48 -1.78
CA SER A 327 23.81 -7.89 -3.15
C SER A 327 22.37 -7.61 -3.61
N CYS A 328 22.25 -6.98 -4.79
CA CYS A 328 21.01 -6.80 -5.54
C CYS A 328 20.62 -8.09 -6.28
N CYS A 329 20.14 -9.12 -5.59
CA CYS A 329 19.44 -10.25 -6.23
C CYS A 329 18.67 -11.05 -5.18
N GLY A 330 17.34 -11.06 -5.27
CA GLY A 330 16.47 -11.83 -4.37
C GLY A 330 15.08 -11.24 -4.24
N ALA A 331 14.29 -11.28 -5.32
CA ALA A 331 12.90 -10.87 -5.31
C ALA A 331 12.00 -12.06 -4.92
N SER A 332 11.53 -12.09 -3.67
CA SER A 332 10.37 -12.89 -3.27
C SER A 332 9.67 -12.31 -2.04
N THR A 333 9.40 -11.01 -2.04
CA THR A 333 8.43 -10.40 -1.13
C THR A 333 7.67 -9.32 -1.88
N MET A 334 6.33 -9.42 -1.90
CA MET A 334 5.46 -8.27 -2.16
C MET A 334 5.58 -7.32 -0.96
N GLY A 335 6.76 -6.73 -0.78
CA GLY A 335 7.09 -5.73 0.22
C GLY A 335 7.21 -4.38 -0.48
N TRP A 336 6.35 -3.45 -0.11
CA TRP A 336 6.44 -2.06 -0.55
C TRP A 336 7.65 -1.38 0.11
N ASP A 337 8.84 -1.56 -0.49
CA ASP A 337 10.03 -0.80 -0.17
C ASP A 337 10.41 0.04 -1.39
N TRP A 338 10.14 1.35 -1.31
CA TRP A 338 10.59 2.34 -2.29
C TRP A 338 11.77 3.11 -1.71
N PRO A 339 12.94 3.15 -2.40
CA PRO A 339 14.02 4.07 -2.05
C PRO A 339 13.59 5.52 -2.32
N SER A 340 13.99 6.45 -1.45
CA SER A 340 13.83 7.88 -1.71
C SER A 340 14.69 8.33 -2.90
N ALA A 341 14.24 9.36 -3.63
CA ALA A 341 14.91 9.90 -4.82
C ALA A 341 16.37 10.35 -4.59
N GLU A 342 16.73 10.73 -3.36
CA GLU A 342 18.12 11.04 -2.97
C GLU A 342 19.04 9.81 -2.96
N THR A 343 18.48 8.64 -2.65
CA THR A 343 19.24 7.38 -2.60
C THR A 343 19.63 6.92 -4.00
N THR A 344 18.74 7.12 -4.98
CA THR A 344 19.01 6.81 -6.39
C THR A 344 20.06 7.74 -7.00
N ALA A 345 20.09 9.02 -6.60
CA ALA A 345 21.06 10.00 -7.10
C ALA A 345 22.49 9.73 -6.59
N ARG A 346 22.66 9.25 -5.34
CA ARG A 346 24.01 8.97 -4.78
C ARG A 346 24.66 7.72 -5.36
N CYS A 347 23.89 6.70 -5.75
CA CYS A 347 24.44 5.51 -6.44
C CYS A 347 25.00 5.83 -7.84
N TRP A 348 24.56 6.91 -8.47
CA TRP A 348 25.00 7.31 -9.81
C TRP A 348 26.14 8.32 -9.81
N GLY A 349 26.52 8.86 -8.64
CA GLY A 349 27.53 9.93 -8.50
C GLY A 349 28.96 9.47 -8.16
N GLY A 350 29.17 8.19 -7.82
CA GLY A 350 30.48 7.67 -7.45
C GLY A 350 31.29 7.22 -8.66
N ARG A 351 32.03 8.15 -9.28
CA ARG A 351 33.22 7.80 -10.08
C ARG A 351 34.29 7.34 -9.11
N ASP A 352 34.50 6.04 -8.96
CA ASP A 352 35.80 5.49 -8.60
C ASP A 352 35.98 4.09 -9.21
N ALA A 353 37.12 3.95 -9.88
CA ALA A 353 37.48 2.85 -10.74
C ALA A 353 37.82 1.57 -9.97
N CYS A 354 37.40 0.42 -10.49
CA CYS A 354 38.09 -0.85 -10.21
C CYS A 354 38.85 -1.27 -11.47
N SER A 355 40.15 -0.94 -11.48
CA SER A 355 41.17 -1.54 -12.37
C SER A 355 41.53 -2.94 -11.87
N PRO A 356 41.92 -3.90 -12.75
CA PRO A 356 42.32 -5.24 -12.36
C PRO A 356 43.82 -5.32 -12.06
N SER A 357 44.19 -5.87 -10.90
CA SER A 357 45.55 -6.32 -10.54
C SER A 357 45.39 -7.40 -9.47
N GLY A 358 45.59 -8.70 -9.73
CA GLY A 358 46.90 -9.39 -9.83
C GLY A 358 47.34 -9.78 -8.41
N PHE A 359 47.22 -11.03 -7.94
CA PHE A 359 48.15 -12.19 -8.02
C PHE A 359 47.66 -13.17 -6.90
N HIS A 360 47.80 -14.50 -6.87
CA HIS A 360 48.92 -15.39 -7.19
C HIS A 360 48.43 -16.82 -7.43
N GLU A 361 49.14 -17.52 -8.31
CA GLU A 361 49.11 -18.96 -8.57
C GLU A 361 49.53 -19.81 -7.35
N THR A 362 48.91 -20.98 -7.19
CA THR A 362 49.62 -22.26 -7.00
C THR A 362 48.86 -23.36 -7.73
N GLY A 363 49.51 -24.00 -8.71
CA GLY A 363 48.95 -25.10 -9.50
C GLY A 363 49.20 -26.47 -8.90
N PHE A 364 48.49 -27.48 -9.41
CA PHE A 364 49.03 -28.79 -9.82
C PHE A 364 47.94 -29.62 -10.57
N LEU A 365 48.06 -29.62 -11.90
CA LEU A 365 47.86 -30.66 -12.93
C LEU A 365 46.65 -31.64 -12.99
N PRO A 366 46.35 -32.19 -14.20
CA PRO A 366 45.03 -32.66 -14.63
C PRO A 366 44.92 -34.19 -14.78
N GLY A 367 43.70 -34.73 -14.99
CA GLY A 367 43.56 -36.06 -15.59
C GLY A 367 42.20 -36.75 -15.45
N SER A 368 41.53 -36.90 -16.60
CA SER A 368 40.66 -38.00 -17.04
C SER A 368 39.36 -38.37 -16.30
N SER A 369 38.28 -38.25 -17.09
CA SER A 369 36.98 -38.98 -17.13
C SER A 369 37.07 -40.49 -16.85
N PRO A 370 35.94 -41.22 -16.68
CA PRO A 370 34.52 -40.84 -16.83
C PRO A 370 33.73 -40.64 -15.54
#